data_AF-A0A7S4FQ65-F1
#
_entry.id   AF-A0A7S4FQ65-F1
#
_cell.length_a   1.000
_cell.length_b   1.000
_cell.length_c   1.000
_cell.angle_alpha   90.00
_cell.angle_beta   90.00
_cell.angle_gamma   90.00
#
_symmetry.space_group_name_H-M   'P 1'
#
loop_
_entity.id
_entity.type
_entity.pdbx_description
1 polymer ?
#
loop_
_entity_poly.entity_id
_entity_poly.type
_entity_poly.pdbx_seq_one_letter_code
_entity_poly.pdbx_strand_id
1 'polypeptide(L)'
;IRGELPRAFWVPDEQGMVCAVDMGFLSTSRNRSTPIEFMGGGKNVLWELRPKPQSDAAFHCGADVKMLSQFAEEDEVLFPPCTMFEVLPCPADAVRDEGA
;
A
#
# COMPACT_ATOMS: atom_id res chain seq x y z
N ILE A 1 -5.29 4.68 -3.53
CA ILE A 1 -6.68 4.31 -3.94
C ILE A 1 -7.56 5.55 -3.80
N ARG A 2 -8.43 5.84 -4.78
CA ARG A 2 -9.36 6.99 -4.69
C ARG A 2 -10.65 6.60 -3.95
N GLY A 3 -11.21 7.53 -3.18
CA GLY A 3 -12.41 7.31 -2.39
C GLY A 3 -12.14 6.81 -0.98
N GLU A 4 -13.12 6.13 -0.40
CA GLU A 4 -13.07 5.54 0.94
C GLU A 4 -13.22 4.02 0.86
N LEU A 5 -12.60 3.30 1.79
CA LEU A 5 -12.80 1.86 1.91
C LEU A 5 -14.14 1.58 2.62
N PRO A 6 -14.89 0.54 2.21
CA PRO A 6 -16.12 0.14 2.89
C PRO A 6 -15.87 -0.14 4.37
N ARG A 7 -16.84 0.14 5.25
CA ARG A 7 -16.68 -0.11 6.70
C ARG A 7 -16.32 -1.57 7.01
N ALA A 8 -16.86 -2.51 6.24
CA ALA A 8 -16.59 -3.94 6.38
C ALA A 8 -15.12 -4.30 6.13
N PHE A 9 -14.36 -3.48 5.40
CA PHE A 9 -12.93 -3.68 5.17
C PHE A 9 -12.14 -3.72 6.48
N TRP A 10 -12.58 -2.97 7.50
CA TRP A 10 -11.89 -2.86 8.79
C TRP A 10 -12.31 -3.91 9.81
N VAL A 11 -13.14 -4.88 9.41
CA VAL A 11 -13.60 -5.96 10.30
C VAL A 11 -12.58 -7.09 10.24
N PRO A 12 -12.00 -7.50 11.39
CA PRO A 12 -11.07 -8.62 11.42
C PRO A 12 -11.74 -9.95 11.04
N ASP A 13 -10.94 -10.87 10.50
CA ASP A 13 -11.33 -12.25 10.24
C ASP A 13 -11.40 -13.10 11.52
N GLU A 14 -11.67 -14.41 11.36
CA GLU A 14 -11.75 -15.37 12.47
C GLU A 14 -10.43 -15.51 13.25
N GLN A 15 -9.30 -15.09 12.66
CA GLN A 15 -7.96 -15.10 13.27
C GLN A 15 -7.61 -13.74 13.90
N GLY A 16 -8.53 -12.76 13.85
CA GLY A 16 -8.35 -11.44 14.41
C GLY A 16 -7.49 -10.50 13.54
N MET A 17 -7.30 -10.83 12.26
CA MET A 17 -6.51 -10.03 11.32
C MET A 17 -7.41 -9.28 10.34
N VAL A 18 -7.02 -8.06 9.97
CA VAL A 18 -7.58 -7.40 8.78
C VAL A 18 -6.65 -7.72 7.61
N CYS A 19 -7.12 -8.51 6.65
CA CYS A 19 -6.35 -8.89 5.49
C CYS A 19 -6.85 -8.17 4.24
N ALA A 20 -5.93 -7.73 3.40
CA ALA A 20 -6.22 -7.22 2.07
C ALA A 20 -5.39 -7.98 1.03
N VAL A 21 -5.99 -8.18 -0.14
CA VAL A 21 -5.33 -8.80 -1.29
C VAL A 21 -5.47 -7.85 -2.47
N ASP A 22 -4.35 -7.46 -3.06
CA ASP A 22 -4.39 -6.74 -4.34
C ASP A 22 -4.44 -7.75 -5.48
N MET A 23 -5.43 -7.61 -6.36
CA MET A 23 -5.63 -8.51 -7.50
C MET A 23 -4.85 -8.07 -8.74
N GLY A 24 -4.29 -6.86 -8.73
CA GLY A 24 -3.47 -6.30 -9.81
C GLY A 24 -2.00 -6.20 -9.43
N PHE A 25 -1.22 -5.63 -10.36
CA PHE A 25 0.11 -5.16 -10.01
C PHE A 25 -0.01 -3.92 -9.13
N LEU A 26 0.63 -3.95 -7.97
CA LEU A 26 0.65 -2.82 -7.05
C LEU A 26 1.97 -2.07 -7.24
N SER A 27 1.88 -0.96 -7.97
CA SER A 27 2.97 0.01 -8.12
C SER A 27 3.07 0.87 -6.86
N THR A 28 4.25 0.88 -6.24
CA THR A 28 4.55 1.66 -5.03
C THR A 28 5.84 2.43 -5.22
N SER A 29 6.11 3.41 -4.36
CA SER A 29 7.34 4.20 -4.41
C SER A 29 8.02 4.22 -3.05
N ARG A 30 9.36 4.24 -3.04
CA ARG A 30 10.12 4.53 -1.81
C ARG A 30 10.10 6.01 -1.45
N ASN A 31 9.77 6.88 -2.40
CA ASN A 31 9.57 8.30 -2.15
C ASN A 31 8.13 8.56 -1.72
N ARG A 32 7.95 9.16 -0.54
CA ARG A 32 6.61 9.48 -0.01
C ARG A 32 5.84 10.48 -0.87
N SER A 33 6.50 11.40 -1.57
CA SER A 33 5.80 12.41 -2.36
C SER A 33 5.16 11.83 -3.62
N THR A 34 5.80 10.82 -4.24
CA THR A 34 5.38 10.27 -5.53
C THR A 34 3.92 9.76 -5.49
N PRO A 35 3.49 8.89 -4.56
CA PRO A 35 2.09 8.44 -4.51
C PRO A 35 1.08 9.55 -4.19
N ILE A 36 1.51 10.63 -3.53
CA ILE A 36 0.66 11.78 -3.20
C ILE A 36 0.34 12.58 -4.47
N GLU A 37 1.28 12.68 -5.41
CA GLU A 37 1.09 13.35 -6.70
C GLU A 37 0.04 12.65 -7.59
N PHE A 38 -0.18 11.35 -7.39
CA PHE A 38 -1.24 10.57 -8.05
C PHE A 38 -2.63 10.71 -7.41
N MET A 39 -2.73 11.33 -6.24
CA MET A 39 -4.02 11.57 -5.58
C MET A 39 -4.86 12.57 -6.36
N GLY A 40 -6.15 12.28 -6.47
CA GLY A 40 -7.11 13.22 -7.08
C GLY A 40 -7.72 14.15 -6.03
N GLY A 41 -8.54 15.10 -6.49
CA GLY A 41 -9.42 15.84 -5.58
C GLY A 41 -10.39 14.91 -4.83
N GLY A 42 -10.75 15.29 -3.60
CA GLY A 42 -11.63 14.52 -2.73
C GLY A 42 -10.88 13.55 -1.82
N LYS A 43 -11.59 12.54 -1.32
CA LYS A 43 -11.04 11.56 -0.37
C LYS A 43 -10.14 10.55 -1.08
N ASN A 44 -9.00 10.25 -0.48
CA ASN A 44 -8.03 9.29 -0.98
C ASN A 44 -7.55 8.40 0.17
N VAL A 45 -7.04 7.23 -0.19
CA VAL A 45 -6.38 6.30 0.73
C VAL A 45 -4.94 6.11 0.27
N LEU A 46 -4.02 6.46 1.17
CA LEU A 46 -2.59 6.19 1.06
C LEU A 46 -2.26 4.89 1.80
N TRP A 47 -1.50 4.02 1.14
CA TRP A 47 -0.98 2.80 1.74
C TRP A 47 0.50 3.00 2.04
N GLU A 48 0.89 2.78 3.28
CA GLU A 48 2.30 2.66 3.68
C GLU A 48 2.61 1.19 3.86
N LEU A 49 3.47 0.64 3.00
CA LEU A 49 3.83 -0.77 3.03
C LEU A 49 5.10 -0.96 3.85
N ARG A 50 5.09 -1.97 4.72
CA ARG A 50 6.24 -2.38 5.53
C ARG A 50 6.56 -3.86 5.25
N PRO A 51 7.48 -4.15 4.30
CA PRO A 51 7.99 -5.49 4.08
C PRO A 51 8.44 -6.16 5.38
N LYS A 52 7.96 -7.39 5.65
CA LYS A 52 8.52 -8.21 6.72
C LYS A 52 9.93 -8.69 6.31
N PRO A 53 10.83 -8.99 7.26
CA PRO A 53 12.08 -9.67 6.93
C PRO A 53 11.81 -10.96 6.17
N GLN A 54 12.66 -11.30 5.21
CA GLN A 54 12.58 -12.57 4.49
C GLN A 54 12.51 -13.74 5.49
N SER A 55 11.64 -14.69 5.19
CA SER A 55 11.50 -15.93 5.95
C SER A 55 11.58 -17.13 5.02
N ASP A 56 11.69 -18.33 5.60
CA ASP A 56 11.63 -19.59 4.84
C ASP A 56 10.27 -19.78 4.14
N ALA A 57 9.23 -19.10 4.63
CA ALA A 57 7.88 -19.18 4.07
C ALA A 57 7.69 -18.26 2.86
N ALA A 58 8.34 -17.10 2.82
CA ALA A 58 8.14 -16.13 1.75
C ALA A 58 9.23 -15.05 1.68
N PHE A 59 9.38 -14.51 0.46
CA PHE A 59 10.14 -13.31 0.18
C PHE A 59 9.19 -12.10 0.13
N HIS A 60 9.21 -11.29 1.19
CA HIS A 60 8.21 -10.24 1.41
C HIS A 60 8.55 -8.89 0.77
N CYS A 61 9.22 -8.86 -0.38
CA CYS A 61 9.59 -7.61 -1.04
C CYS A 61 9.10 -7.54 -2.49
N GLY A 62 8.84 -6.32 -2.96
CA GLY A 62 8.54 -6.06 -4.35
C GLY A 62 9.81 -5.95 -5.19
N ALA A 63 9.64 -5.97 -6.52
CA ALA A 63 10.72 -5.79 -7.47
C ALA A 63 11.05 -4.32 -7.65
N ASP A 64 12.33 -3.96 -7.51
CA ASP A 64 12.82 -2.67 -7.99
C ASP A 64 12.84 -2.67 -9.52
N VAL A 65 12.08 -1.77 -10.13
CA VAL A 65 11.93 -1.68 -11.59
C VAL A 65 12.58 -0.43 -12.18
N LYS A 66 13.40 0.29 -11.41
CA LYS A 66 13.98 1.57 -11.82
C LYS A 66 14.73 1.51 -13.16
N MET A 67 15.47 0.43 -13.40
CA MET A 67 16.25 0.24 -14.64
C MET A 67 15.36 0.02 -15.88
N LEU A 68 14.14 -0.47 -15.68
CA LEU A 68 13.20 -0.81 -16.76
C LEU A 68 12.11 0.26 -16.96
N SER A 69 11.86 1.09 -15.95
CA SER A 69 10.79 2.08 -15.96
C SER A 69 11.11 3.29 -16.85
N GLN A 70 10.09 3.82 -17.51
CA GLN A 70 10.16 5.12 -18.20
C GLN A 70 10.26 6.28 -17.20
N PHE A 71 9.93 6.04 -15.92
CA PHE A 71 9.89 7.02 -14.84
C PHE A 71 10.84 6.62 -13.70
N ALA A 72 12.14 6.50 -13.99
CA ALA A 72 13.14 6.05 -13.02
C ALA A 72 13.20 6.88 -11.72
N GLU A 73 12.79 8.15 -11.76
CA GLU A 73 12.73 9.05 -10.60
C GLU A 73 11.58 8.73 -9.64
N GLU A 74 10.60 7.94 -10.06
CA GLU A 74 9.52 7.49 -9.18
C GLU A 74 10.00 6.48 -8.13
N ASP A 75 11.21 5.93 -8.26
CA ASP A 75 11.79 4.93 -7.35
C ASP A 75 10.79 3.79 -7.06
N GLU A 76 10.25 3.25 -8.16
CA GLU A 76 9.14 2.31 -8.14
C GLU A 76 9.57 0.93 -7.63
N VAL A 77 8.77 0.42 -6.69
CA VAL A 77 8.79 -0.96 -6.22
C VAL A 77 7.46 -1.61 -6.60
N LEU A 78 7.52 -2.62 -7.46
CA LEU A 78 6.35 -3.28 -8.03
C LEU A 78 6.08 -4.61 -7.33
N PHE A 79 4.86 -4.79 -6.83
CA PHE A 79 4.40 -6.06 -6.28
C PHE A 79 3.51 -6.81 -7.28
N PRO A 80 3.62 -8.14 -7.37
CA PRO A 80 2.82 -8.94 -8.30
C PRO A 80 1.35 -9.02 -7.86
N PRO A 81 0.44 -9.44 -8.76
CA PRO A 81 -0.92 -9.81 -8.41
C PRO A 81 -0.98 -10.83 -7.27
N CYS A 82 -2.08 -10.77 -6.52
CA CYS A 82 -2.34 -11.57 -5.33
C CYS A 82 -1.36 -11.29 -4.17
N THR A 83 -0.74 -10.11 -4.15
CA THR A 83 0.04 -9.69 -2.96
C THR A 83 -0.92 -9.51 -1.79
N MET A 84 -0.65 -10.23 -0.71
CA MET A 84 -1.44 -10.20 0.51
C MET A 84 -0.80 -9.29 1.56
N PHE A 85 -1.63 -8.53 2.26
CA PHE A 85 -1.22 -7.62 3.32
C PHE A 85 -1.96 -7.93 4.61
N GLU A 86 -1.24 -7.81 5.71
CA GLU A 86 -1.83 -7.58 7.02
C GLU A 86 -2.01 -6.07 7.18
N VAL A 87 -3.26 -5.61 7.30
CA VAL A 87 -3.59 -4.20 7.47
C VAL A 87 -3.41 -3.85 8.93
N LEU A 88 -2.36 -3.09 9.21
CA LEU A 88 -2.07 -2.61 10.55
C LEU A 88 -2.93 -1.39 10.90
N PRO A 89 -3.23 -1.16 12.20
CA PRO A 89 -3.86 0.07 12.64
C PRO A 89 -3.06 1.29 12.17
N CYS A 90 -3.78 2.31 11.71
CA CYS A 90 -3.17 3.57 11.33
C CYS A 90 -2.39 4.15 12.53
N PRO A 91 -1.09 4.49 12.38
CA PRO A 91 -0.29 5.09 13.45
C PRO A 91 -0.97 6.34 14.04
N ALA A 92 -0.81 6.57 15.33
CA ALA A 92 -1.48 7.69 16.03
C ALA A 92 -1.06 9.08 15.51
N ASP A 93 0.09 9.17 14.86
CA ASP A 93 0.68 10.35 14.23
C ASP A 93 0.37 10.47 12.73
N ALA A 94 -0.35 9.50 12.15
CA ALA A 94 -0.80 9.60 10.77
C ALA A 94 -1.80 10.76 10.63
N VAL A 95 -1.47 11.70 9.74
CA VAL A 95 -2.31 12.87 9.43
C VAL A 95 -3.68 12.39 8.97
N ARG A 96 -4.68 12.55 9.84
CA ARG A 96 -6.09 12.48 9.46
C ARG A 96 -6.47 13.87 9.02
N ASP A 97 -6.55 14.08 7.71
CA ASP A 97 -7.23 15.27 7.21
C ASP A 97 -8.74 15.02 7.40
N GLU A 98 -9.23 15.34 8.60
CA GLU A 98 -10.66 15.43 8.88
C GLU A 98 -11.17 16.67 8.13
N GLY A 99 -11.44 16.51 6.84
CA GLY A 99 -11.83 17.60 5.96
C GLY A 99 -12.90 18.50 6.58
N ALA A 100 -12.64 19.81 6.50
CA ALA A 100 -13.61 20.88 6.71
C ALA A 100 -14.72 20.88 5.66
#